data_AF-A0A4V2ARE1-F1
#
_entry.id   AF-A0A4V2ARE1-F1
#
_cell.length_a   1.000
_cell.length_b   1.000
_cell.length_c   1.000
_cell.angle_alpha   90.00
_cell.angle_beta   90.00
_cell.angle_gamma   90.00
#
_symmetry.space_group_name_H-M   'P 1'
#
loop_
_entity.id
_entity.type
_entity.pdbx_description
1 polymer ?
#
loop_
_entity_poly.entity_id
_entity_poly.type
_entity_poly.pdbx_seq_one_letter_code
_entity_poly.pdbx_strand_id
1 'polypeptide(L)'
;MGTRTLFSNTTGYINTAVGHAALISNTTGYGNVGIGYLSGHHTTTGQFNTALGSGSLFANQNGSQNTAIGFYTLERNETGSSNVAVGTYALHLNSNRSNMVAVGDSALYHNGDKVTNAAQGIRNTAIGSKALYVNNVGSGNTALGFQTLKMNSSGDKNLAAGDSALYSNAFGSYNVALGAGTLAGNTTGNYNVAVGGAALFMNKGGSSNIAVGYRSLYSNNGSYNIGIGEQSLAENTSGARNVSIGYQTLTDNTTGNNNTGAGFQALQKTSTGTSNAAVGYQAMNENLTGNNNTAMGTQSLFKNTSGMANVAIGMRALYTNSDGSNLVAIGDSALLKNSTNADANTAVGSKSLLNNSIGRHNTTLGFRTLVANTSGNNNT
;
A
#
# COMPACT_ATOMS: atom_id res chain seq x y z
N MET A 1 2.45 -23.12 -45.27
CA MET A 1 3.81 -23.35 -45.82
C MET A 1 4.67 -23.99 -44.75
N GLY A 2 5.09 -25.24 -44.91
CA GLY A 2 5.81 -26.02 -43.90
C GLY A 2 5.44 -27.49 -43.99
N THR A 3 6.26 -28.38 -43.43
CA THR A 3 5.94 -29.82 -43.41
C THR A 3 4.92 -30.13 -42.31
N ARG A 4 3.92 -30.96 -42.63
CA ARG A 4 2.85 -31.42 -41.70
C ARG A 4 1.96 -30.30 -41.12
N THR A 5 1.77 -29.19 -41.84
CA THR A 5 0.81 -28.14 -41.44
C THR A 5 -0.63 -28.58 -41.71
N LEU A 6 -1.57 -28.33 -40.78
CA LEU A 6 -3.00 -28.65 -40.92
C LEU A 6 -3.29 -30.11 -41.33
N PHE A 7 -2.43 -31.05 -40.94
CA PHE A 7 -2.48 -32.44 -41.41
C PHE A 7 -3.79 -33.16 -41.04
N SER A 8 -4.32 -32.91 -39.84
CA SER A 8 -5.53 -33.56 -39.35
C SER A 8 -6.84 -32.81 -39.69
N ASN A 9 -6.78 -31.77 -40.52
CA ASN A 9 -7.94 -30.90 -40.77
C ASN A 9 -9.03 -31.62 -41.55
N THR A 10 -10.21 -31.75 -40.95
CA THR A 10 -11.37 -32.42 -41.55
C THR A 10 -12.38 -31.42 -42.10
N THR A 11 -12.83 -30.46 -41.27
CA THR A 11 -13.85 -29.46 -41.65
C THR A 11 -13.49 -28.02 -41.25
N GLY A 12 -12.34 -27.80 -40.61
CA GLY A 12 -11.88 -26.46 -40.23
C GLY A 12 -11.54 -25.59 -41.45
N TYR A 13 -11.86 -24.30 -41.36
CA TYR A 13 -11.70 -23.33 -42.46
C TYR A 13 -11.02 -22.04 -42.02
N ILE A 14 -10.49 -21.25 -42.97
CA ILE A 14 -9.81 -19.95 -42.73
C ILE A 14 -8.64 -20.05 -41.73
N ASN A 15 -7.95 -21.20 -41.71
CA ASN A 15 -6.76 -21.38 -40.89
C ASN A 15 -5.50 -20.99 -41.68
N THR A 16 -4.58 -20.26 -41.06
CA THR A 16 -3.25 -19.94 -41.61
C THR A 16 -2.20 -20.73 -40.86
N ALA A 17 -1.44 -21.59 -41.55
CA ALA A 17 -0.38 -22.41 -40.94
C ALA A 17 0.97 -22.27 -41.68
N VAL A 18 2.01 -21.84 -40.95
CA VAL A 18 3.37 -21.67 -41.46
C VAL A 18 4.39 -22.22 -40.45
N GLY A 19 5.33 -23.05 -40.91
CA GLY A 19 6.31 -23.74 -40.06
C GLY A 19 6.03 -25.23 -39.89
N HIS A 20 7.00 -25.98 -39.37
CA HIS A 20 6.85 -27.42 -39.20
C HIS A 20 5.80 -27.76 -38.14
N ALA A 21 4.85 -28.61 -38.50
CA ALA A 21 3.76 -29.09 -37.64
C ALA A 21 2.92 -27.98 -36.97
N ALA A 22 2.86 -26.79 -37.59
CA ALA A 22 1.93 -25.74 -37.18
C ALA A 22 0.48 -26.17 -37.41
N LEU A 23 -0.37 -26.04 -36.38
CA LEU A 23 -1.78 -26.45 -36.38
C LEU A 23 -2.00 -27.90 -36.86
N ILE A 24 -1.05 -28.82 -36.60
CA ILE A 24 -1.09 -30.18 -37.14
C ILE A 24 -2.34 -30.96 -36.70
N SER A 25 -2.80 -30.76 -35.46
CA SER A 25 -3.90 -31.52 -34.86
C SER A 25 -5.28 -30.90 -35.11
N ASN A 26 -5.38 -29.80 -35.87
CA ASN A 26 -6.65 -29.12 -36.10
C ASN A 26 -7.59 -30.03 -36.86
N THR A 27 -8.79 -30.29 -36.33
CA THR A 27 -9.81 -31.14 -36.97
C THR A 27 -10.96 -30.29 -37.48
N THR A 28 -11.64 -29.56 -36.59
CA THR A 28 -12.82 -28.73 -36.91
C THR A 28 -12.64 -27.26 -36.54
N GLY A 29 -11.54 -26.88 -35.87
CA GLY A 29 -11.23 -25.51 -35.52
C GLY A 29 -11.05 -24.60 -36.75
N TYR A 30 -11.50 -23.35 -36.65
CA TYR A 30 -11.49 -22.40 -37.76
C TYR A 30 -11.00 -21.02 -37.33
N GLY A 31 -10.50 -20.25 -38.31
CA GLY A 31 -9.99 -18.89 -38.08
C GLY A 31 -8.70 -18.84 -37.24
N ASN A 32 -7.95 -19.93 -37.13
CA ASN A 32 -6.70 -19.98 -36.36
C ASN A 32 -5.49 -19.58 -37.21
N VAL A 33 -4.56 -18.84 -36.62
CA VAL A 33 -3.26 -18.50 -37.20
C VAL A 33 -2.18 -19.20 -36.39
N GLY A 34 -1.40 -20.08 -37.02
CA GLY A 34 -0.23 -20.74 -36.43
C GLY A 34 1.00 -20.47 -37.30
N ILE A 35 1.95 -19.71 -36.78
CA ILE A 35 3.21 -19.38 -37.46
C ILE A 35 4.38 -19.70 -36.53
N GLY A 36 5.17 -20.71 -36.86
CA GLY A 36 6.32 -21.16 -36.09
C GLY A 36 6.47 -22.68 -36.03
N TYR A 37 7.58 -23.15 -35.48
CA TYR A 37 7.76 -24.56 -35.15
C TYR A 37 6.77 -24.96 -34.05
N LEU A 38 5.90 -25.95 -34.31
CA LEU A 38 4.89 -26.45 -33.35
C LEU A 38 3.90 -25.38 -32.83
N SER A 39 3.68 -24.27 -33.56
CA SER A 39 2.70 -23.25 -33.15
C SER A 39 1.28 -23.80 -33.24
N GLY A 40 0.50 -23.73 -32.16
CA GLY A 40 -0.87 -24.25 -32.12
C GLY A 40 -0.96 -25.78 -32.30
N HIS A 41 0.10 -26.52 -31.97
CA HIS A 41 0.27 -27.93 -32.36
C HIS A 41 -0.92 -28.84 -32.01
N HIS A 42 -1.48 -28.72 -30.80
CA HIS A 42 -2.58 -29.56 -30.32
C HIS A 42 -3.97 -28.96 -30.52
N THR A 43 -4.12 -27.82 -31.23
CA THR A 43 -5.44 -27.21 -31.45
C THR A 43 -6.28 -28.13 -32.29
N THR A 44 -7.41 -28.62 -31.75
CA THR A 44 -8.32 -29.56 -32.41
C THR A 44 -9.60 -28.86 -32.84
N THR A 45 -10.31 -28.23 -31.90
CA THR A 45 -11.62 -27.58 -32.13
C THR A 45 -11.65 -26.09 -31.78
N GLY A 46 -10.58 -25.57 -31.14
CA GLY A 46 -10.45 -24.16 -30.79
C GLY A 46 -10.55 -23.22 -32.00
N GLN A 47 -11.08 -22.02 -31.78
CA GLN A 47 -11.42 -21.06 -32.83
C GLN A 47 -10.75 -19.71 -32.60
N PHE A 48 -10.44 -18.99 -33.68
CA PHE A 48 -9.94 -17.62 -33.65
C PHE A 48 -8.69 -17.42 -32.77
N ASN A 49 -7.81 -18.42 -32.70
CA ASN A 49 -6.55 -18.30 -31.97
C ASN A 49 -5.44 -17.75 -32.87
N THR A 50 -4.60 -16.87 -32.33
CA THR A 50 -3.36 -16.41 -32.96
C THR A 50 -2.17 -16.97 -32.19
N ALA A 51 -1.33 -17.77 -32.84
CA ALA A 51 -0.14 -18.41 -32.29
C ALA A 51 1.06 -18.10 -33.19
N LEU A 52 1.92 -17.18 -32.75
CA LEU A 52 3.09 -16.71 -33.48
C LEU A 52 4.36 -16.92 -32.63
N GLY A 53 5.19 -17.88 -33.02
CA GLY A 53 6.43 -18.24 -32.33
C GLY A 53 6.61 -19.74 -32.18
N SER A 54 7.84 -20.17 -31.89
CA SER A 54 8.10 -21.59 -31.63
C SER A 54 7.42 -22.02 -30.33
N GLY A 55 6.60 -23.07 -30.41
CA GLY A 55 5.86 -23.62 -29.26
C GLY A 55 4.77 -22.71 -28.70
N SER A 56 4.41 -21.62 -29.38
CA SER A 56 3.30 -20.75 -28.94
C SER A 56 1.98 -21.53 -29.01
N LEU A 57 1.20 -21.49 -27.92
CA LEU A 57 -0.12 -22.15 -27.82
C LEU A 57 -0.06 -23.68 -28.09
N PHE A 58 1.01 -24.33 -27.64
CA PHE A 58 1.32 -25.72 -28.00
C PHE A 58 0.26 -26.75 -27.59
N ALA A 59 -0.27 -26.68 -26.35
CA ALA A 59 -1.16 -27.68 -25.78
C ALA A 59 -2.67 -27.39 -25.96
N ASN A 60 -3.04 -26.27 -26.57
CA ASN A 60 -4.43 -25.85 -26.71
C ASN A 60 -5.22 -26.86 -27.51
N GLN A 61 -6.27 -27.45 -26.95
CA GLN A 61 -7.18 -28.40 -27.62
C GLN A 61 -8.42 -27.64 -28.12
N ASN A 62 -9.15 -27.03 -27.18
CA ASN A 62 -10.48 -26.45 -27.44
C ASN A 62 -10.60 -24.97 -27.06
N GLY A 63 -9.55 -24.38 -26.46
CA GLY A 63 -9.54 -22.96 -26.11
C GLY A 63 -9.63 -22.07 -27.34
N SER A 64 -10.37 -20.98 -27.22
CA SER A 64 -10.69 -20.07 -28.33
C SER A 64 -10.32 -18.62 -28.00
N GLN A 65 -10.15 -17.80 -29.04
CA GLN A 65 -9.88 -16.37 -28.91
C GLN A 65 -8.60 -16.03 -28.14
N ASN A 66 -7.59 -16.91 -28.18
CA ASN A 66 -6.30 -16.67 -27.55
C ASN A 66 -5.33 -15.96 -28.51
N THR A 67 -4.55 -15.01 -28.01
CA THR A 67 -3.42 -14.39 -28.71
C THR A 67 -2.12 -14.78 -27.99
N ALA A 68 -1.25 -15.52 -28.66
CA ALA A 68 0.00 -16.05 -28.14
C ALA A 68 1.15 -15.65 -29.10
N ILE A 69 1.98 -14.70 -28.71
CA ILE A 69 3.06 -14.15 -29.53
C ILE A 69 4.39 -14.21 -28.77
N GLY A 70 5.28 -15.11 -29.18
CA GLY A 70 6.60 -15.29 -28.57
C GLY A 70 6.99 -16.76 -28.44
N PHE A 71 8.18 -16.98 -27.88
CA PHE A 71 8.68 -18.33 -27.60
C PHE A 71 7.94 -18.95 -26.41
N TYR A 72 7.31 -20.11 -26.61
CA TYR A 72 6.57 -20.85 -25.57
C TYR A 72 5.53 -20.05 -24.77
N THR A 73 4.88 -19.07 -25.41
CA THR A 73 3.72 -18.37 -24.83
C THR A 73 2.50 -19.27 -24.77
N LEU A 74 1.74 -19.24 -23.67
CA LEU A 74 0.53 -20.08 -23.49
C LEU A 74 0.77 -21.57 -23.78
N GLU A 75 1.98 -22.10 -23.51
CA GLU A 75 2.36 -23.45 -23.89
C GLU A 75 1.40 -24.51 -23.32
N ARG A 76 1.05 -24.40 -22.03
CA ARG A 76 0.24 -25.38 -21.30
C ARG A 76 -1.27 -25.11 -21.28
N ASN A 77 -1.74 -24.12 -22.03
CA ASN A 77 -3.17 -23.83 -22.07
C ASN A 77 -3.90 -24.87 -22.91
N GLU A 78 -4.75 -25.73 -22.32
CA GLU A 78 -5.50 -26.76 -23.06
C GLU A 78 -6.92 -26.32 -23.47
N THR A 79 -7.63 -25.59 -22.60
CA THR A 79 -9.04 -25.19 -22.82
C THR A 79 -9.34 -23.72 -22.49
N GLY A 80 -8.39 -23.01 -21.90
CA GLY A 80 -8.55 -21.60 -21.53
C GLY A 80 -8.76 -20.73 -22.78
N SER A 81 -9.60 -19.72 -22.64
CA SER A 81 -10.05 -18.87 -23.74
C SER A 81 -9.86 -17.39 -23.40
N SER A 82 -9.82 -16.56 -24.44
CA SER A 82 -9.73 -15.10 -24.32
C SER A 82 -8.49 -14.64 -23.54
N ASN A 83 -7.35 -15.32 -23.74
CA ASN A 83 -6.07 -14.95 -23.15
C ASN A 83 -5.19 -14.17 -24.14
N VAL A 84 -4.46 -13.18 -23.65
CA VAL A 84 -3.41 -12.46 -24.39
C VAL A 84 -2.07 -12.74 -23.73
N ALA A 85 -1.12 -13.30 -24.48
CA ALA A 85 0.24 -13.59 -24.05
C ALA A 85 1.23 -13.07 -25.11
N VAL A 86 2.08 -12.12 -24.73
CA VAL A 86 3.09 -11.52 -25.62
C VAL A 86 4.44 -11.46 -24.90
N GLY A 87 5.46 -12.09 -25.46
CA GLY A 87 6.81 -12.15 -24.88
C GLY A 87 7.22 -13.57 -24.48
N THR A 88 8.51 -13.83 -24.40
CA THR A 88 9.04 -15.17 -24.09
C THR A 88 8.48 -15.70 -22.77
N TYR A 89 7.91 -16.90 -22.79
CA TYR A 89 7.30 -17.58 -21.64
C TYR A 89 6.15 -16.82 -20.93
N ALA A 90 5.51 -15.85 -21.58
CA ALA A 90 4.28 -15.26 -21.03
C ALA A 90 3.17 -16.32 -20.93
N LEU A 91 2.52 -16.43 -19.76
CA LEU A 91 1.49 -17.44 -19.45
C LEU A 91 1.92 -18.89 -19.71
N HIS A 92 3.19 -19.23 -19.47
CA HIS A 92 3.76 -20.55 -19.81
C HIS A 92 2.99 -21.73 -19.18
N LEU A 93 2.75 -21.71 -17.86
CA LEU A 93 2.10 -22.80 -17.12
C LEU A 93 0.60 -22.60 -16.89
N ASN A 94 -0.06 -21.84 -17.77
CA ASN A 94 -1.49 -21.58 -17.62
C ASN A 94 -2.34 -22.79 -18.01
N SER A 95 -2.71 -23.65 -17.05
CA SER A 95 -3.61 -24.78 -17.30
C SER A 95 -5.07 -24.35 -17.19
N ASN A 96 -5.73 -24.14 -18.34
CA ASN A 96 -7.19 -23.99 -18.45
C ASN A 96 -7.78 -22.72 -17.80
N ARG A 97 -7.04 -21.61 -17.75
CA ARG A 97 -7.56 -20.32 -17.21
C ARG A 97 -7.92 -19.38 -18.37
N SER A 98 -8.87 -18.49 -18.12
CA SER A 98 -9.40 -17.58 -19.15
C SER A 98 -9.31 -16.13 -18.71
N ASN A 99 -9.41 -15.23 -19.68
CA ASN A 99 -9.46 -13.77 -19.49
C ASN A 99 -8.17 -13.19 -18.88
N MET A 100 -7.02 -13.69 -19.30
CA MET A 100 -5.71 -13.25 -18.82
C MET A 100 -5.06 -12.28 -19.80
N VAL A 101 -4.29 -11.32 -19.28
CA VAL A 101 -3.40 -10.47 -20.08
C VAL A 101 -1.99 -10.59 -19.52
N ALA A 102 -1.04 -11.04 -20.33
CA ALA A 102 0.37 -11.19 -19.98
C ALA A 102 1.24 -10.60 -21.10
N VAL A 103 1.93 -9.49 -20.82
CA VAL A 103 2.80 -8.82 -21.78
C VAL A 103 4.16 -8.58 -21.13
N GLY A 104 5.19 -9.28 -21.60
CA GLY A 104 6.54 -9.24 -21.06
C GLY A 104 7.15 -10.62 -20.86
N ASP A 105 8.48 -10.69 -20.77
CA ASP A 105 9.20 -11.92 -20.40
C ASP A 105 8.63 -12.50 -19.10
N SER A 106 8.17 -13.76 -19.18
CA SER A 106 7.73 -14.55 -18.03
C SER A 106 6.61 -13.88 -17.20
N ALA A 107 5.82 -12.99 -17.80
CA ALA A 107 4.62 -12.46 -17.15
C ALA A 107 3.61 -13.59 -16.92
N LEU A 108 3.09 -13.72 -15.68
CA LEU A 108 2.16 -14.79 -15.28
C LEU A 108 2.68 -16.23 -15.53
N TYR A 109 3.99 -16.45 -15.39
CA TYR A 109 4.63 -17.73 -15.70
C TYR A 109 4.02 -18.93 -14.94
N HIS A 110 3.90 -18.83 -13.62
CA HIS A 110 3.32 -19.85 -12.72
C HIS A 110 1.87 -19.54 -12.35
N ASN A 111 1.08 -19.01 -13.29
CA ASN A 111 -0.31 -18.66 -13.01
C ASN A 111 -1.20 -19.90 -12.99
N GLY A 112 -1.71 -20.23 -11.80
CA GLY A 112 -2.69 -21.30 -11.64
C GLY A 112 -2.09 -22.66 -11.27
N ASP A 113 -0.80 -22.73 -10.90
CA ASP A 113 -0.11 -24.01 -10.62
C ASP A 113 -0.75 -24.84 -9.49
N LYS A 114 -1.55 -24.23 -8.61
CA LYS A 114 -2.20 -24.91 -7.46
C LYS A 114 -3.71 -24.75 -7.42
N VAL A 115 -4.34 -24.51 -8.58
CA VAL A 115 -5.80 -24.37 -8.63
C VAL A 115 -6.50 -25.68 -8.27
N THR A 116 -7.57 -25.56 -7.50
CA THR A 116 -8.47 -26.68 -7.17
C THR A 116 -9.89 -26.47 -7.70
N ASN A 117 -10.20 -25.26 -8.19
CA ASN A 117 -11.48 -24.94 -8.79
C ASN A 117 -11.36 -23.99 -10.00
N ALA A 118 -12.41 -23.96 -10.82
CA ALA A 118 -12.42 -23.18 -12.06
C ALA A 118 -12.40 -21.66 -11.87
N ALA A 119 -12.73 -21.15 -10.67
CA ALA A 119 -12.80 -19.72 -10.38
C ALA A 119 -11.46 -19.11 -9.93
N GLN A 120 -10.42 -19.92 -9.73
CA GLN A 120 -9.08 -19.49 -9.31
C GLN A 120 -8.16 -19.21 -10.50
N GLY A 121 -7.18 -18.32 -10.28
CA GLY A 121 -6.14 -18.01 -11.25
C GLY A 121 -6.64 -17.30 -12.51
N ILE A 122 -7.79 -16.63 -12.46
CA ILE A 122 -8.44 -16.00 -13.63
C ILE A 122 -8.44 -14.47 -13.53
N ARG A 123 -8.65 -13.80 -14.67
CA ARG A 123 -8.84 -12.34 -14.76
C ARG A 123 -7.64 -11.53 -14.25
N ASN A 124 -6.42 -12.05 -14.38
CA ASN A 124 -5.22 -11.29 -14.01
C ASN A 124 -4.62 -10.57 -15.23
N THR A 125 -4.16 -9.35 -15.01
CA THR A 125 -3.42 -8.53 -15.97
C THR A 125 -1.99 -8.32 -15.46
N ALA A 126 -1.00 -8.69 -16.26
CA ALA A 126 0.42 -8.53 -15.97
C ALA A 126 1.12 -7.92 -17.18
N ILE A 127 1.69 -6.73 -17.00
CA ILE A 127 2.42 -6.02 -18.05
C ILE A 127 3.78 -5.61 -17.49
N GLY A 128 4.84 -6.23 -17.97
CA GLY A 128 6.23 -6.06 -17.52
C GLY A 128 6.94 -7.40 -17.32
N SER A 129 8.27 -7.39 -17.38
CA SER A 129 9.05 -8.63 -17.15
C SER A 129 8.83 -9.12 -15.72
N LYS A 130 8.45 -10.40 -15.60
CA LYS A 130 8.17 -11.09 -14.35
C LYS A 130 7.07 -10.44 -13.49
N ALA A 131 6.17 -9.66 -14.10
CA ALA A 131 4.96 -9.21 -13.44
C ALA A 131 4.05 -10.42 -13.14
N LEU A 132 3.56 -10.54 -11.90
CA LEU A 132 2.79 -11.70 -11.42
C LEU A 132 3.47 -13.06 -11.72
N TYR A 133 4.80 -13.12 -11.66
CA TYR A 133 5.58 -14.31 -12.04
C TYR A 133 5.12 -15.59 -11.31
N VAL A 134 4.91 -15.51 -9.99
CA VAL A 134 4.24 -16.53 -9.20
C VAL A 134 2.84 -16.06 -8.85
N ASN A 135 1.82 -16.76 -9.36
CA ASN A 135 0.43 -16.55 -8.99
C ASN A 135 -0.32 -17.89 -8.85
N ASN A 136 -0.24 -18.55 -7.68
CA ASN A 136 -0.72 -19.94 -7.58
C ASN A 136 -2.24 -20.06 -7.80
N VAL A 137 -3.04 -19.20 -7.17
CA VAL A 137 -4.52 -19.24 -7.27
C VAL A 137 -5.20 -17.86 -7.31
N GLY A 138 -4.45 -16.76 -7.14
CA GLY A 138 -5.01 -15.41 -7.05
C GLY A 138 -5.72 -14.97 -8.32
N SER A 139 -6.79 -14.19 -8.18
CA SER A 139 -7.67 -13.77 -9.27
C SER A 139 -7.92 -12.26 -9.25
N GLY A 140 -8.13 -11.67 -10.43
CA GLY A 140 -8.49 -10.25 -10.55
C GLY A 140 -7.34 -9.28 -10.22
N ASN A 141 -6.09 -9.71 -10.26
CA ASN A 141 -4.94 -8.87 -9.97
C ASN A 141 -4.47 -8.09 -11.20
N THR A 142 -4.04 -6.84 -11.01
CA THR A 142 -3.43 -6.01 -12.06
C THR A 142 -2.02 -5.61 -11.62
N ALA A 143 -1.00 -5.99 -12.40
CA ALA A 143 0.40 -5.76 -12.12
C ALA A 143 1.09 -5.09 -13.32
N LEU A 144 1.62 -3.88 -13.12
CA LEU A 144 2.23 -3.06 -14.17
C LEU A 144 3.65 -2.63 -13.77
N GLY A 145 4.69 -3.18 -14.42
CA GLY A 145 6.09 -2.89 -14.12
C GLY A 145 6.98 -4.13 -14.02
N PHE A 146 8.27 -3.89 -13.78
CA PHE A 146 9.23 -4.97 -13.53
C PHE A 146 8.99 -5.57 -12.14
N GLN A 147 8.81 -6.90 -12.08
CA GLN A 147 8.64 -7.64 -10.83
C GLN A 147 7.50 -7.15 -9.90
N THR A 148 6.50 -6.48 -10.45
CA THR A 148 5.25 -6.13 -9.74
C THR A 148 4.44 -7.37 -9.39
N LEU A 149 3.97 -7.47 -8.14
CA LEU A 149 3.25 -8.65 -7.60
C LEU A 149 3.98 -9.97 -7.88
N LYS A 150 5.32 -9.97 -7.91
CA LYS A 150 6.09 -11.14 -8.35
C LYS A 150 5.75 -12.41 -7.57
N MET A 151 5.53 -12.30 -6.26
CA MET A 151 5.26 -13.43 -5.37
C MET A 151 3.83 -13.38 -4.80
N ASN A 152 2.83 -13.65 -5.63
CA ASN A 152 1.44 -13.76 -5.21
C ASN A 152 1.04 -15.24 -5.01
N SER A 153 0.73 -15.70 -3.79
CA SER A 153 0.27 -17.10 -3.64
C SER A 153 -1.23 -17.21 -3.89
N SER A 154 -2.03 -16.45 -3.15
CA SER A 154 -3.50 -16.49 -3.27
C SER A 154 -4.18 -15.13 -3.15
N GLY A 155 -3.42 -14.03 -3.16
CA GLY A 155 -3.99 -12.69 -3.04
C GLY A 155 -4.90 -12.36 -4.22
N ASP A 156 -6.09 -11.83 -3.92
CA ASP A 156 -7.09 -11.46 -4.92
C ASP A 156 -7.25 -9.95 -5.04
N LYS A 157 -7.59 -9.49 -6.24
CA LYS A 157 -8.03 -8.11 -6.52
C LYS A 157 -7.04 -7.03 -6.06
N ASN A 158 -5.75 -7.31 -6.20
CA ASN A 158 -4.71 -6.32 -5.95
C ASN A 158 -4.41 -5.52 -7.22
N LEU A 159 -4.16 -4.23 -7.07
CA LEU A 159 -3.68 -3.32 -8.11
C LEU A 159 -2.29 -2.84 -7.73
N ALA A 160 -1.26 -3.13 -8.51
CA ALA A 160 0.02 -2.47 -8.35
C ALA A 160 0.66 -2.01 -9.67
N ALA A 161 1.33 -0.88 -9.57
CA ALA A 161 2.07 -0.27 -10.65
C ALA A 161 3.37 0.35 -10.14
N GLY A 162 4.50 -0.02 -10.72
CA GLY A 162 5.84 0.45 -10.34
C GLY A 162 6.86 -0.68 -10.29
N ASP A 163 8.14 -0.34 -10.23
CA ASP A 163 9.17 -1.37 -10.03
C ASP A 163 8.99 -2.04 -8.65
N SER A 164 8.89 -3.36 -8.64
CA SER A 164 8.81 -4.17 -7.41
C SER A 164 7.66 -3.77 -6.46
N ALA A 165 6.60 -3.12 -6.96
CA ALA A 165 5.43 -2.82 -6.15
C ALA A 165 4.70 -4.12 -5.77
N LEU A 166 4.35 -4.24 -4.49
CA LEU A 166 3.67 -5.39 -3.89
C LEU A 166 4.41 -6.73 -4.11
N TYR A 167 5.75 -6.69 -4.14
CA TYR A 167 6.64 -7.80 -4.52
C TYR A 167 6.38 -9.12 -3.79
N SER A 168 6.16 -9.10 -2.46
CA SER A 168 6.11 -10.31 -1.60
C SER A 168 4.72 -10.80 -1.19
N ASN A 169 3.65 -10.38 -1.89
CA ASN A 169 2.26 -10.56 -1.45
C ASN A 169 1.74 -12.00 -1.43
N ALA A 170 2.05 -12.77 -0.39
CA ALA A 170 1.62 -14.16 -0.30
C ALA A 170 0.08 -14.33 -0.33
N PHE A 171 -0.66 -13.63 0.54
CA PHE A 171 -2.09 -13.86 0.76
C PHE A 171 -2.94 -12.57 0.73
N GLY A 172 -2.30 -11.40 0.77
CA GLY A 172 -3.00 -10.11 0.88
C GLY A 172 -3.92 -9.84 -0.32
N SER A 173 -5.10 -9.29 -0.04
CA SER A 173 -6.14 -9.01 -1.03
C SER A 173 -6.62 -7.57 -0.94
N TYR A 174 -7.17 -7.05 -2.04
CA TYR A 174 -7.69 -5.69 -2.14
C TYR A 174 -6.68 -4.59 -1.79
N ASN A 175 -5.40 -4.78 -2.13
CA ASN A 175 -4.38 -3.76 -1.94
C ASN A 175 -4.17 -2.92 -3.21
N VAL A 176 -3.90 -1.63 -3.03
CA VAL A 176 -3.49 -0.69 -4.09
C VAL A 176 -2.06 -0.22 -3.79
N ALA A 177 -1.12 -0.43 -4.71
CA ALA A 177 0.29 -0.08 -4.54
C ALA A 177 0.85 0.64 -5.79
N LEU A 178 1.00 1.96 -5.71
CA LEU A 178 1.40 2.80 -6.83
C LEU A 178 2.73 3.52 -6.54
N GLY A 179 3.80 3.11 -7.21
CA GLY A 179 5.15 3.64 -7.07
C GLY A 179 6.19 2.56 -6.79
N ALA A 180 7.46 2.85 -7.05
CA ALA A 180 8.54 1.90 -6.86
C ALA A 180 8.65 1.42 -5.40
N GLY A 181 8.69 0.10 -5.20
CA GLY A 181 8.79 -0.55 -3.89
C GLY A 181 7.58 -0.35 -2.96
N THR A 182 6.47 0.21 -3.43
CA THR A 182 5.26 0.34 -2.59
C THR A 182 4.77 -1.02 -2.11
N LEU A 183 4.50 -1.17 -0.82
CA LEU A 183 4.05 -2.44 -0.21
C LEU A 183 4.96 -3.67 -0.49
N ALA A 184 6.24 -3.48 -0.82
CA ALA A 184 7.09 -4.60 -1.25
C ALA A 184 7.17 -5.76 -0.24
N GLY A 185 7.05 -5.48 1.06
CA GLY A 185 7.07 -6.44 2.16
C GLY A 185 5.72 -7.06 2.54
N ASN A 186 4.60 -6.66 1.93
CA ASN A 186 3.27 -7.17 2.29
C ASN A 186 3.21 -8.67 2.08
N THR A 187 2.82 -9.45 3.10
CA THR A 187 2.62 -10.90 2.99
C THR A 187 1.17 -11.30 3.22
N THR A 188 0.48 -10.74 4.21
CA THR A 188 -0.91 -11.09 4.56
C THR A 188 -1.86 -9.89 4.66
N GLY A 189 -1.34 -8.67 4.63
CA GLY A 189 -2.14 -7.46 4.83
C GLY A 189 -3.19 -7.25 3.72
N ASN A 190 -4.39 -6.85 4.12
CA ASN A 190 -5.51 -6.59 3.23
C ASN A 190 -5.93 -5.11 3.25
N TYR A 191 -6.61 -4.66 2.20
CA TYR A 191 -7.27 -3.35 2.15
C TYR A 191 -6.31 -2.17 2.37
N ASN A 192 -5.04 -2.30 2.00
CA ASN A 192 -4.07 -1.21 2.10
C ASN A 192 -4.05 -0.39 0.82
N VAL A 193 -3.96 0.93 0.94
CA VAL A 193 -3.76 1.86 -0.17
C VAL A 193 -2.42 2.54 0.04
N ALA A 194 -1.45 2.33 -0.87
CA ALA A 194 -0.18 3.04 -0.87
C ALA A 194 0.12 3.71 -2.21
N VAL A 195 0.54 4.97 -2.14
CA VAL A 195 0.90 5.79 -3.29
C VAL A 195 2.16 6.58 -2.95
N GLY A 196 3.22 6.43 -3.76
CA GLY A 196 4.52 7.09 -3.56
C GLY A 196 5.65 6.11 -3.23
N GLY A 197 6.87 6.41 -3.65
CA GLY A 197 8.01 5.47 -3.52
C GLY A 197 8.20 4.96 -2.08
N ALA A 198 8.32 3.63 -1.94
CA ALA A 198 8.49 2.95 -0.66
C ALA A 198 7.44 3.25 0.43
N ALA A 199 6.24 3.71 0.07
CA ALA A 199 5.12 3.78 1.02
C ALA A 199 4.73 2.36 1.48
N LEU A 200 4.53 2.18 2.80
CA LEU A 200 4.21 0.88 3.43
C LEU A 200 5.21 -0.25 3.10
N PHE A 201 6.47 0.07 2.83
CA PHE A 201 7.48 -0.88 2.33
C PHE A 201 7.64 -2.13 3.20
N MET A 202 7.70 -1.98 4.53
CA MET A 202 7.94 -3.08 5.49
C MET A 202 6.67 -3.72 6.05
N ASN A 203 5.47 -3.32 5.60
CA ASN A 203 4.22 -3.87 6.10
C ASN A 203 4.18 -5.38 5.87
N LYS A 204 4.09 -6.22 6.90
CA LYS A 204 3.99 -7.68 6.73
C LYS A 204 2.53 -8.14 6.73
N GLY A 205 1.76 -7.69 7.71
CA GLY A 205 0.36 -8.11 7.90
C GLY A 205 -0.60 -7.00 8.30
N GLY A 206 -0.13 -5.77 8.48
CA GLY A 206 -0.98 -4.62 8.75
C GLY A 206 -2.03 -4.45 7.66
N SER A 207 -3.26 -4.15 8.07
CA SER A 207 -4.42 -4.07 7.16
C SER A 207 -5.14 -2.74 7.32
N SER A 208 -5.88 -2.35 6.27
CA SER A 208 -6.70 -1.14 6.27
C SER A 208 -5.88 0.14 6.51
N ASN A 209 -4.67 0.23 5.97
CA ASN A 209 -3.82 1.42 6.05
C ASN A 209 -3.90 2.27 4.77
N ILE A 210 -3.79 3.58 4.91
CA ILE A 210 -3.67 4.54 3.81
C ILE A 210 -2.32 5.25 3.92
N ALA A 211 -1.43 5.08 2.95
CA ALA A 211 -0.09 5.68 2.90
C ALA A 211 0.10 6.47 1.61
N VAL A 212 0.17 7.80 1.68
CA VAL A 212 0.32 8.65 0.50
C VAL A 212 1.52 9.57 0.69
N GLY A 213 2.59 9.33 -0.05
CA GLY A 213 3.84 10.09 0.02
C GLY A 213 5.07 9.20 0.08
N TYR A 214 6.23 9.76 -0.25
CA TYR A 214 7.50 9.03 -0.17
C TYR A 214 7.76 8.55 1.27
N ARG A 215 7.97 7.24 1.42
CA ARG A 215 8.19 6.57 2.73
C ARG A 215 7.12 6.87 3.78
N SER A 216 5.89 7.21 3.39
CA SER A 216 4.77 7.26 4.33
C SER A 216 4.51 5.85 4.89
N LEU A 217 4.35 5.71 6.20
CA LEU A 217 4.12 4.44 6.88
C LEU A 217 5.19 3.37 6.57
N TYR A 218 6.45 3.77 6.32
CA TYR A 218 7.51 2.89 5.82
C TYR A 218 7.69 1.58 6.62
N SER A 219 7.77 1.68 7.95
CA SER A 219 7.98 0.56 8.87
C SER A 219 6.67 -0.07 9.39
N ASN A 220 5.51 0.45 8.99
CA ASN A 220 4.20 0.11 9.57
C ASN A 220 3.83 -1.35 9.43
N ASN A 221 3.63 -2.04 10.55
CA ASN A 221 2.99 -3.35 10.60
C ASN A 221 1.69 -3.36 11.44
N GLY A 222 1.23 -2.19 11.88
CA GLY A 222 -0.07 -1.99 12.51
C GLY A 222 -1.21 -1.80 11.50
N SER A 223 -2.43 -1.68 12.00
CA SER A 223 -3.65 -1.57 11.18
C SER A 223 -4.41 -0.27 11.44
N TYR A 224 -5.23 0.12 10.46
CA TYR A 224 -6.09 1.32 10.55
C TYR A 224 -5.32 2.64 10.68
N ASN A 225 -4.11 2.74 10.10
CA ASN A 225 -3.33 3.96 10.11
C ASN A 225 -3.48 4.75 8.81
N ILE A 226 -3.56 6.07 8.92
CA ILE A 226 -3.55 7.02 7.80
C ILE A 226 -2.26 7.82 7.90
N GLY A 227 -1.39 7.69 6.91
CA GLY A 227 -0.20 8.52 6.71
C GLY A 227 -0.31 9.24 5.37
N ILE A 228 -0.27 10.57 5.38
CA ILE A 228 -0.33 11.40 4.18
C ILE A 228 0.75 12.47 4.29
N GLY A 229 1.78 12.38 3.46
CA GLY A 229 2.95 13.24 3.48
C GLY A 229 4.24 12.44 3.47
N GLU A 230 5.33 13.08 3.06
CA GLU A 230 6.66 12.47 3.13
C GLU A 230 7.02 12.13 4.58
N GLN A 231 7.45 10.87 4.79
CA GLN A 231 7.85 10.33 6.10
C GLN A 231 6.79 10.50 7.21
N SER A 232 5.52 10.65 6.83
CA SER A 232 4.40 10.62 7.76
C SER A 232 4.27 9.23 8.37
N LEU A 233 4.33 9.16 9.71
CA LEU A 233 4.20 7.94 10.51
C LEU A 233 5.20 6.83 10.11
N ALA A 234 6.42 7.21 9.71
CA ALA A 234 7.38 6.32 9.06
C ALA A 234 7.89 5.17 9.95
N GLU A 235 8.12 5.39 11.24
CA GLU A 235 8.69 4.38 12.15
C GLU A 235 7.65 3.59 12.95
N ASN A 236 6.37 3.68 12.59
CA ASN A 236 5.33 2.89 13.24
C ASN A 236 5.60 1.41 13.06
N THR A 237 5.61 0.63 14.14
CA THR A 237 5.85 -0.81 14.07
C THR A 237 4.56 -1.56 14.35
N SER A 238 3.86 -1.27 15.45
CA SER A 238 2.61 -1.93 15.83
C SER A 238 1.48 -0.99 16.21
N GLY A 239 1.71 0.32 16.24
CA GLY A 239 0.67 1.30 16.55
C GLY A 239 -0.50 1.23 15.57
N ALA A 240 -1.71 1.49 16.04
CA ALA A 240 -2.95 1.37 15.30
C ALA A 240 -3.83 2.61 15.49
N ARG A 241 -4.72 2.86 14.51
CA ARG A 241 -5.70 3.94 14.54
C ARG A 241 -5.07 5.34 14.63
N ASN A 242 -3.88 5.51 14.05
CA ASN A 242 -3.21 6.81 13.99
C ASN A 242 -3.55 7.54 12.69
N VAL A 243 -3.74 8.85 12.76
CA VAL A 243 -3.92 9.75 11.61
C VAL A 243 -2.76 10.73 11.59
N SER A 244 -2.02 10.77 10.50
CA SER A 244 -0.78 11.53 10.33
C SER A 244 -0.84 12.23 8.97
N ILE A 245 -0.91 13.56 8.98
CA ILE A 245 -1.08 14.37 7.75
C ILE A 245 -0.07 15.52 7.74
N GLY A 246 0.94 15.43 6.90
CA GLY A 246 1.98 16.43 6.71
C GLY A 246 3.39 15.84 6.77
N TYR A 247 4.38 16.63 6.34
CA TYR A 247 5.79 16.26 6.38
C TYR A 247 6.23 15.91 7.80
N GLN A 248 6.78 14.71 7.96
CA GLN A 248 7.31 14.19 9.23
C GLN A 248 6.35 14.30 10.43
N THR A 249 5.05 14.13 10.18
CA THR A 249 4.07 13.96 11.26
C THR A 249 4.20 12.58 11.90
N LEU A 250 4.14 12.49 13.23
CA LEU A 250 4.22 11.23 13.99
C LEU A 250 5.39 10.30 13.57
N THR A 251 6.49 10.84 13.04
CA THR A 251 7.54 10.03 12.39
C THR A 251 8.14 9.00 13.32
N ASP A 252 8.37 9.34 14.59
CA ASP A 252 9.02 8.47 15.58
C ASP A 252 8.04 7.59 16.37
N ASN A 253 6.73 7.60 16.03
CA ASN A 253 5.74 6.76 16.71
C ASN A 253 6.01 5.31 16.40
N THR A 254 6.29 4.50 17.42
CA THR A 254 6.62 3.08 17.26
C THR A 254 5.43 2.18 17.61
N THR A 255 4.79 2.41 18.76
CA THR A 255 3.68 1.57 19.26
C THR A 255 2.47 2.37 19.74
N GLY A 256 2.53 3.70 19.71
CA GLY A 256 1.44 4.57 20.13
C GLY A 256 0.19 4.39 19.26
N ASN A 257 -0.98 4.55 19.88
CA ASN A 257 -2.29 4.32 19.26
C ASN A 257 -3.18 5.56 19.38
N ASN A 258 -4.14 5.68 18.47
CA ASN A 258 -5.18 6.71 18.48
C ASN A 258 -4.63 8.15 18.47
N ASN A 259 -3.45 8.39 17.89
CA ASN A 259 -2.90 9.73 17.74
C ASN A 259 -3.38 10.38 16.44
N THR A 260 -3.72 11.67 16.48
CA THR A 260 -4.06 12.49 15.31
C THR A 260 -3.09 13.66 15.20
N GLY A 261 -2.20 13.64 14.21
CA GLY A 261 -1.25 14.71 13.91
C GLY A 261 -1.48 15.32 12.53
N ALA A 262 -1.59 16.64 12.45
CA ALA A 262 -1.71 17.37 11.19
C ALA A 262 -0.84 18.64 11.15
N GLY A 263 0.04 18.76 10.16
CA GLY A 263 0.95 19.90 9.98
C GLY A 263 2.42 19.49 10.01
N PHE A 264 3.33 20.35 9.55
CA PHE A 264 4.76 20.03 9.51
C PHE A 264 5.30 19.67 10.90
N GLN A 265 5.83 18.45 11.04
CA GLN A 265 6.43 17.94 12.28
C GLN A 265 5.51 17.97 13.52
N ALA A 266 4.19 17.91 13.34
CA ALA A 266 3.26 17.70 14.46
C ALA A 266 3.46 16.29 15.06
N LEU A 267 3.53 16.19 16.40
CA LEU A 267 3.77 14.92 17.13
C LEU A 267 5.04 14.15 16.72
N GLN A 268 6.05 14.82 16.16
CA GLN A 268 7.19 14.16 15.52
C GLN A 268 7.90 13.14 16.43
N LYS A 269 8.22 13.50 17.68
CA LYS A 269 8.98 12.67 18.62
C LYS A 269 8.10 11.78 19.52
N THR A 270 6.81 11.66 19.24
CA THR A 270 5.94 10.78 20.02
C THR A 270 6.24 9.33 19.73
N SER A 271 6.79 8.60 20.70
CA SER A 271 7.24 7.21 20.51
C SER A 271 6.18 6.19 20.93
N THR A 272 5.59 6.38 22.12
CA THR A 272 4.59 5.46 22.71
C THR A 272 3.33 6.15 23.24
N GLY A 273 3.29 7.49 23.21
CA GLY A 273 2.12 8.26 23.65
C GLY A 273 0.84 7.85 22.89
N THR A 274 -0.30 7.97 23.54
CA THR A 274 -1.60 7.53 23.04
C THR A 274 -2.66 8.62 23.17
N SER A 275 -3.64 8.58 22.25
CA SER A 275 -4.81 9.46 22.28
C SER A 275 -4.46 10.96 22.25
N ASN A 276 -3.38 11.34 21.56
CA ASN A 276 -3.00 12.75 21.40
C ASN A 276 -3.55 13.34 20.11
N ALA A 277 -4.01 14.59 20.14
CA ALA A 277 -4.42 15.36 18.97
C ALA A 277 -3.54 16.61 18.82
N ALA A 278 -2.86 16.76 17.69
CA ALA A 278 -1.99 17.90 17.40
C ALA A 278 -2.25 18.45 15.99
N VAL A 279 -2.56 19.74 15.88
CA VAL A 279 -2.79 20.42 14.60
C VAL A 279 -2.01 21.73 14.55
N GLY A 280 -1.04 21.83 13.63
CA GLY A 280 -0.22 23.03 13.43
C GLY A 280 1.25 22.72 13.18
N TYR A 281 2.02 23.74 12.77
CA TYR A 281 3.48 23.62 12.64
C TYR A 281 4.10 23.30 14.00
N GLN A 282 4.76 22.14 14.10
CA GLN A 282 5.44 21.65 15.30
C GLN A 282 4.53 21.61 16.55
N ALA A 283 3.22 21.45 16.38
CA ALA A 283 2.32 21.22 17.51
C ALA A 283 2.71 19.90 18.21
N MET A 284 2.93 19.94 19.52
CA MET A 284 3.29 18.76 20.33
C MET A 284 4.56 18.01 19.84
N ASN A 285 5.54 18.72 19.29
CA ASN A 285 6.71 18.12 18.63
C ASN A 285 7.54 17.19 19.53
N GLU A 286 7.76 17.54 20.81
CA GLU A 286 8.65 16.78 21.71
C GLU A 286 7.92 15.86 22.70
N ASN A 287 6.64 15.53 22.46
CA ASN A 287 5.85 14.62 23.32
C ASN A 287 6.27 13.17 23.22
N LEU A 288 7.23 12.76 24.05
CA LEU A 288 7.76 11.39 24.09
C LEU A 288 6.69 10.36 24.49
N THR A 289 6.07 10.51 25.67
CA THR A 289 5.18 9.49 26.26
C THR A 289 3.85 10.03 26.80
N GLY A 290 3.63 11.34 26.78
CA GLY A 290 2.40 11.96 27.26
C GLY A 290 1.16 11.48 26.51
N ASN A 291 0.04 11.36 27.24
CA ASN A 291 -1.22 10.81 26.75
C ASN A 291 -2.37 11.82 26.87
N ASN A 292 -3.39 11.65 26.03
CA ASN A 292 -4.64 12.42 26.09
C ASN A 292 -4.45 13.94 25.98
N ASN A 293 -3.43 14.40 25.25
CA ASN A 293 -3.17 15.82 25.06
C ASN A 293 -3.83 16.36 23.79
N THR A 294 -4.29 17.60 23.81
CA THR A 294 -4.80 18.33 22.65
C THR A 294 -3.97 19.59 22.44
N ALA A 295 -3.37 19.73 21.25
CA ALA A 295 -2.55 20.87 20.86
C ALA A 295 -3.01 21.43 19.51
N MET A 296 -3.39 22.70 19.45
CA MET A 296 -3.83 23.36 18.21
C MET A 296 -3.15 24.73 18.08
N GLY A 297 -2.39 24.92 17.00
CA GLY A 297 -1.63 26.14 16.73
C GLY A 297 -0.13 25.90 16.57
N THR A 298 0.57 26.91 16.05
CA THR A 298 2.02 26.85 15.86
C THR A 298 2.72 26.68 17.21
N GLN A 299 3.48 25.58 17.34
CA GLN A 299 4.26 25.24 18.53
C GLN A 299 3.45 25.21 19.84
N SER A 300 2.15 24.90 19.77
CA SER A 300 1.37 24.62 20.97
C SER A 300 1.85 23.31 21.62
N LEU A 301 1.97 23.31 22.94
CA LEU A 301 2.44 22.18 23.75
C LEU A 301 3.81 21.59 23.29
N PHE A 302 4.70 22.44 22.77
CA PHE A 302 5.90 22.02 22.04
C PHE A 302 6.85 21.09 22.82
N LYS A 303 7.15 21.40 24.10
CA LYS A 303 8.12 20.64 24.92
C LYS A 303 7.53 19.62 25.89
N ASN A 304 6.23 19.29 25.80
CA ASN A 304 5.64 18.26 26.67
C ASN A 304 6.44 16.98 26.50
N THR A 305 6.97 16.36 27.55
CA THR A 305 7.71 15.09 27.46
C THR A 305 6.83 13.93 27.95
N SER A 306 6.18 14.10 29.11
CA SER A 306 5.33 13.06 29.73
C SER A 306 4.00 13.59 30.29
N GLY A 307 3.74 14.90 30.24
CA GLY A 307 2.50 15.47 30.77
C GLY A 307 1.26 14.92 30.08
N MET A 308 0.16 14.80 30.84
CA MET A 308 -1.08 14.16 30.39
C MET A 308 -2.28 15.08 30.51
N ALA A 309 -3.31 14.82 29.69
CA ALA A 309 -4.60 15.49 29.76
C ALA A 309 -4.51 17.02 29.65
N ASN A 310 -3.57 17.54 28.85
CA ASN A 310 -3.40 18.97 28.63
C ASN A 310 -4.14 19.45 27.37
N VAL A 311 -4.68 20.67 27.43
CA VAL A 311 -5.29 21.38 26.30
C VAL A 311 -4.51 22.66 26.02
N ALA A 312 -3.91 22.77 24.84
CA ALA A 312 -3.14 23.93 24.39
C ALA A 312 -3.68 24.43 23.05
N ILE A 313 -4.36 25.57 23.03
CA ILE A 313 -4.95 26.16 21.82
C ILE A 313 -4.41 27.58 21.64
N GLY A 314 -3.69 27.82 20.57
CA GLY A 314 -3.05 29.10 20.27
C GLY A 314 -1.55 28.97 20.02
N MET A 315 -0.97 29.97 19.37
CA MET A 315 0.47 30.01 19.12
C MET A 315 1.23 29.92 20.44
N ARG A 316 2.12 28.94 20.58
CA ARG A 316 2.99 28.76 21.75
C ARG A 316 2.25 28.66 23.10
N ALA A 317 0.96 28.29 23.10
CA ALA A 317 0.27 27.91 24.32
C ALA A 317 0.97 26.69 24.94
N LEU A 318 1.26 26.70 26.25
CA LEU A 318 1.98 25.63 26.95
C LEU A 318 3.35 25.24 26.34
N TYR A 319 4.07 26.19 25.76
CA TYR A 319 5.29 25.92 25.00
C TYR A 319 6.35 25.10 25.76
N THR A 320 6.62 25.38 27.04
CA THR A 320 7.65 24.67 27.83
C THR A 320 7.13 23.68 28.88
N ASN A 321 5.89 23.19 28.78
CA ASN A 321 5.41 22.16 29.70
C ASN A 321 6.29 20.92 29.61
N SER A 322 6.88 20.40 30.69
CA SER A 322 7.66 19.15 30.64
C SER A 322 6.77 17.96 31.01
N ASP A 323 6.28 17.93 32.25
CA ASP A 323 5.51 16.82 32.82
C ASP A 323 4.17 17.26 33.44
N GLY A 324 3.88 18.56 33.44
CA GLY A 324 2.65 19.11 34.00
C GLY A 324 1.42 18.52 33.35
N SER A 325 0.38 18.26 34.15
CA SER A 325 -0.83 17.57 33.72
C SER A 325 -2.10 18.35 34.09
N ASN A 326 -3.19 18.05 33.38
CA ASN A 326 -4.51 18.67 33.56
C ASN A 326 -4.50 20.20 33.34
N LEU A 327 -3.71 20.68 32.37
CA LEU A 327 -3.57 22.10 32.06
C LEU A 327 -4.52 22.53 30.95
N VAL A 328 -5.10 23.71 31.07
CA VAL A 328 -5.86 24.36 30.00
C VAL A 328 -5.21 25.69 29.66
N ALA A 329 -4.69 25.83 28.45
CA ALA A 329 -4.10 27.05 27.93
C ALA A 329 -4.74 27.41 26.59
N ILE A 330 -5.54 28.46 26.57
CA ILE A 330 -6.26 28.92 25.38
C ILE A 330 -5.89 30.39 25.12
N GLY A 331 -5.12 30.64 24.08
CA GLY A 331 -4.63 31.97 23.69
C GLY A 331 -3.14 31.96 23.35
N ASP A 332 -2.69 32.95 22.57
CA ASP A 332 -1.26 33.13 22.27
C ASP A 332 -0.44 33.19 23.56
N SER A 333 0.53 32.29 23.68
CA SER A 333 1.48 32.23 24.80
C SER A 333 0.81 32.09 26.18
N ALA A 334 -0.43 31.60 26.26
CA ALA A 334 -1.04 31.23 27.53
C ALA A 334 -0.23 30.09 28.17
N LEU A 335 0.10 30.21 29.47
CA LEU A 335 0.96 29.25 30.17
C LEU A 335 2.30 28.94 29.45
N LEU A 336 2.87 29.93 28.74
CA LEU A 336 4.08 29.75 27.91
C LEU A 336 5.21 29.03 28.68
N LYS A 337 5.48 29.48 29.90
CA LYS A 337 6.45 28.87 30.80
C LYS A 337 5.72 28.17 31.94
N ASN A 338 5.32 26.92 31.71
CA ASN A 338 4.85 26.01 32.74
C ASN A 338 5.93 24.95 32.98
N SER A 339 6.60 24.94 34.14
CA SER A 339 7.71 23.99 34.39
C SER A 339 7.24 22.76 35.16
N THR A 340 8.17 22.05 35.79
CA THR A 340 7.97 20.73 36.38
C THR A 340 6.91 20.73 37.49
N ASN A 341 5.97 19.80 37.45
CA ASN A 341 4.87 19.63 38.41
C ASN A 341 3.91 20.84 38.55
N ALA A 342 3.83 21.74 37.58
CA ALA A 342 2.90 22.86 37.60
C ALA A 342 1.53 22.43 37.06
N ASP A 343 0.78 21.66 37.87
CA ASP A 343 -0.44 20.97 37.47
C ASP A 343 -1.72 21.79 37.67
N ALA A 344 -2.78 21.38 36.95
CA ALA A 344 -4.16 21.84 37.16
C ALA A 344 -4.39 23.35 37.00
N ASN A 345 -3.61 24.04 36.16
CA ASN A 345 -3.81 25.46 35.87
C ASN A 345 -4.72 25.66 34.65
N THR A 346 -5.63 26.63 34.73
CA THR A 346 -6.50 27.09 33.64
C THR A 346 -6.18 28.54 33.29
N ALA A 347 -5.69 28.78 32.08
CA ALA A 347 -5.33 30.09 31.55
C ALA A 347 -6.04 30.31 30.20
N VAL A 348 -7.00 31.23 30.18
CA VAL A 348 -7.76 31.60 28.98
C VAL A 348 -7.53 33.07 28.66
N GLY A 349 -6.85 33.35 27.56
CA GLY A 349 -6.49 34.68 27.07
C GLY A 349 -5.01 34.80 26.69
N SER A 350 -4.68 35.74 25.80
CA SER A 350 -3.29 35.93 25.36
C SER A 350 -2.39 36.33 26.53
N LYS A 351 -1.27 35.60 26.67
CA LYS A 351 -0.26 35.76 27.73
C LYS A 351 -0.84 35.65 29.15
N SER A 352 -1.97 34.98 29.30
CA SER A 352 -2.53 34.60 30.59
C SER A 352 -1.58 33.61 31.28
N LEU A 353 -1.26 33.88 32.54
CA LEU A 353 -0.43 33.02 33.40
C LEU A 353 0.96 32.68 32.78
N LEU A 354 1.56 33.66 32.08
CA LEU A 354 2.70 33.50 31.19
C LEU A 354 3.95 32.84 31.80
N ASN A 355 4.30 33.17 33.06
CA ASN A 355 5.56 32.77 33.70
C ASN A 355 5.40 31.78 34.87
N ASN A 356 4.34 30.95 34.86
CA ASN A 356 4.05 30.01 35.95
C ASN A 356 5.04 28.84 36.03
N SER A 357 6.13 29.01 36.78
CA SER A 357 7.14 27.96 36.93
C SER A 357 6.60 26.70 37.64
N ILE A 358 6.02 26.84 38.83
CA ILE A 358 5.61 25.71 39.69
C ILE A 358 4.23 25.87 40.32
N GLY A 359 3.55 27.00 40.08
CA GLY A 359 2.24 27.26 40.66
C GLY A 359 1.20 26.26 40.14
N ARG A 360 0.22 25.93 40.99
CA ARG A 360 -0.80 24.91 40.74
C ARG A 360 -2.20 25.44 41.00
N HIS A 361 -3.20 24.83 40.37
CA HIS A 361 -4.62 25.11 40.62
C HIS A 361 -5.01 26.59 40.42
N ASN A 362 -4.28 27.32 39.57
CA ASN A 362 -4.62 28.70 39.25
C ASN A 362 -5.63 28.74 38.11
N THR A 363 -6.64 29.58 38.22
CA THR A 363 -7.61 29.84 37.16
C THR A 363 -7.53 31.31 36.79
N THR A 364 -7.49 31.64 35.50
CA THR A 364 -7.46 33.04 35.08
C THR A 364 -8.09 33.21 33.70
N LEU A 365 -8.80 34.32 33.52
CA LEU A 365 -9.47 34.69 32.27
C LEU A 365 -9.14 36.14 31.90
N GLY A 366 -8.56 36.36 30.71
CA GLY A 366 -8.30 37.68 30.16
C GLY A 366 -6.90 37.87 29.58
N PHE A 367 -6.63 39.07 29.07
CA PHE A 367 -5.32 39.43 28.53
C PHE A 367 -4.33 39.71 29.66
N ARG A 368 -3.19 39.01 29.66
CA ARG A 368 -2.08 39.24 30.60
C ARG A 368 -2.45 39.17 32.09
N THR A 369 -3.42 38.33 32.44
CA THR A 369 -3.77 38.02 33.84
C THR A 369 -2.70 37.13 34.47
N LEU A 370 -2.36 37.39 35.75
CA LEU A 370 -1.35 36.64 36.53
C LEU A 370 0.00 36.40 35.81
N VAL A 371 0.44 37.32 34.95
CA VAL A 371 1.68 37.20 34.16
C VAL A 371 2.94 36.95 35.00
N ALA A 372 2.99 37.50 36.21
CA ALA A 372 4.14 37.40 37.11
C ALA A 372 4.02 36.25 38.11
N ASN A 373 2.94 35.47 38.10
CA ASN A 373 2.81 34.34 39.01
C ASN A 373 3.83 33.26 38.63
N THR A 374 4.80 32.99 39.52
CA THR A 374 5.82 31.96 39.31
C THR A 374 5.55 30.70 40.13
N SER A 375 4.95 30.83 41.32
CA SER A 375 4.78 29.74 42.28
C SER A 375 3.51 29.81 43.13
N GLY A 376 2.68 30.84 42.95
CA GLY A 376 1.43 30.99 43.67
C GLY A 376 0.44 29.89 43.25
N ASN A 377 -0.34 29.43 44.22
CA ASN A 377 -1.33 28.38 44.06
C ASN A 377 -2.74 28.90 44.36
N ASN A 378 -3.76 28.28 43.76
CA ASN A 378 -5.17 28.57 44.03
C ASN A 378 -5.59 30.04 43.81
N ASN A 379 -4.94 30.73 42.86
CA ASN A 379 -5.36 32.07 42.47
C ASN A 379 -6.50 32.01 41.44
N THR A 380 -7.41 32.98 41.47
CA THR A 380 -8.55 33.11 40.54
C THR A 380 -8.62 34.50 39.91
#